data_AF-C9SNZ2-F1
#
_entry.id   AF-C9SNZ2-F1
#
_cell.length_a   1.000
_cell.length_b   1.000
_cell.length_c   1.000
_cell.angle_alpha   90.00
_cell.angle_beta   90.00
_cell.angle_gamma   90.00
#
_symmetry.space_group_name_H-M   'P 1'
#
loop_
_entity.id
_entity.type
_entity.pdbx_description
1 polymer ?
#
loop_
_entity_poly.entity_id
_entity_poly.type
_entity_poly.pdbx_seq_one_letter_code
_entity_poly.pdbx_strand_id
1 'polypeptide(L)'
;MEEAKGMPNTSVTTVPLSQGLERGPEQAKRPSDESSAPSEDVLFAAGIGLEKDDPTLPCLTIRMWVIGIAFCLLGSGKAWEYSIPDWGISAFGHHISLNPGPFNYKENILIYILANLSFLTRLSADVLTEQRVFYGLKAGWGFELTMTLATILFGFSLAGIFRSLVVEPASLVWPGVLGNTALNHTLHSRKNAVDPHTGFKMSRYRFFMIAFCVSFCWYWFPDFIFPALGYFTFICWAAPNNAVVNQIFGMKSGLGILPVTFDWSQIAYIGSPLVVPTWAILNVLASLIFWIYVVSPAIYYSNKWSSAYLPIQSNSVYDNTGAVYNVSRVIDKKLGFSFNSTKFDEYSEVGQAASSCVEVH
;
A
#
# COMPACT_ATOMS: atom_id res chain seq x y z
N MET A 1 -31.89 37.00 86.49
CA MET A 1 -31.87 37.90 85.33
C MET A 1 -31.15 37.18 84.22
N GLU A 2 -31.91 36.77 83.22
CA GLU A 2 -31.57 36.63 81.79
C GLU A 2 -30.13 36.97 81.36
N GLU A 3 -29.48 36.07 80.61
CA GLU A 3 -29.51 36.10 79.14
C GLU A 3 -28.74 34.92 78.54
N ALA A 4 -29.31 34.33 77.48
CA ALA A 4 -28.69 33.32 76.64
C ALA A 4 -27.62 33.93 75.72
N LYS A 5 -26.50 33.22 75.50
CA LYS A 5 -25.63 33.46 74.32
C LYS A 5 -24.95 32.15 73.88
N GLY A 6 -25.18 31.84 72.61
CA GLY A 6 -24.96 30.53 71.99
C GLY A 6 -23.52 30.13 71.67
N MET A 7 -23.41 28.87 71.27
CA MET A 7 -22.23 28.14 70.79
C MET A 7 -21.41 28.91 69.74
N PRO A 8 -20.08 28.80 69.74
CA PRO A 8 -19.24 29.32 68.67
C PRO A 8 -19.18 28.37 67.47
N ASN A 9 -19.42 28.94 66.29
CA ASN A 9 -19.24 28.33 64.97
C ASN A 9 -17.78 27.95 64.71
N THR A 10 -17.54 26.67 64.38
CA THR A 10 -16.30 26.18 63.75
C THR A 10 -16.24 26.62 62.30
N SER A 11 -15.34 27.56 62.00
CA SER A 11 -14.98 27.96 60.64
C SER A 11 -13.99 26.97 60.02
N VAL A 12 -14.34 26.53 58.81
CA VAL A 12 -13.56 25.71 57.90
C VAL A 12 -12.25 26.42 57.55
N THR A 13 -11.10 25.78 57.82
CA THR A 13 -9.80 26.22 57.30
C THR A 13 -9.19 25.10 56.48
N THR A 14 -9.06 25.34 55.18
CA THR A 14 -8.49 24.43 54.17
C THR A 14 -6.97 24.34 54.32
N VAL A 15 -6.44 23.13 54.49
CA VAL A 15 -5.00 22.83 54.54
C VAL A 15 -4.52 22.45 53.11
N PRO A 16 -3.40 23.01 52.62
CA PRO A 16 -2.89 22.72 51.29
C PRO A 16 -2.15 21.37 51.26
N LEU A 17 -2.43 20.56 50.23
CA LEU A 17 -1.80 19.27 49.98
C LEU A 17 -0.70 19.45 48.92
N SER A 18 0.53 19.64 49.38
CA SER A 18 1.72 19.45 48.54
C SER A 18 2.80 18.71 49.33
N GLN A 19 3.45 17.79 48.61
CA GLN A 19 4.65 16.99 48.96
C GLN A 19 4.42 15.62 49.61
N GLY A 20 4.70 14.58 48.80
CA GLY A 20 5.09 13.25 49.26
C GLY A 20 4.22 12.13 48.69
N LEU A 21 4.58 11.57 47.53
CA LEU A 21 5.14 10.21 47.39
C LEU A 21 5.11 9.78 45.90
N GLU A 22 6.28 9.70 45.29
CA GLU A 22 6.50 8.92 44.09
C GLU A 22 6.26 7.43 44.39
N ARG A 23 5.28 6.82 43.73
CA ARG A 23 5.26 5.38 43.43
C ARG A 23 4.66 5.21 42.04
N GLY A 24 5.47 4.72 41.11
CA GLY A 24 5.06 4.43 39.74
C GLY A 24 3.95 3.37 39.67
N PRO A 25 3.20 3.30 38.56
CA PRO A 25 2.22 2.24 38.40
C PRO A 25 2.94 0.95 38.04
N GLU A 26 3.06 0.05 39.02
CA GLU A 26 3.28 -1.37 38.76
C GLU A 26 1.99 -1.92 38.13
N GLN A 27 1.91 -1.86 36.80
CA GLN A 27 0.82 -2.47 36.03
C GLN A 27 0.94 -3.99 36.16
N ALA A 28 0.01 -4.57 36.91
CA ALA A 28 -0.23 -6.00 36.95
C ALA A 28 -0.47 -6.51 35.52
N LYS A 29 0.50 -7.26 34.99
CA LYS A 29 0.47 -7.90 33.68
C LYS A 29 -0.64 -8.97 33.66
N ARG A 30 -1.79 -8.66 33.05
CA ARG A 30 -2.77 -9.68 32.63
C ARG A 30 -2.20 -10.44 31.43
N PRO A 31 -2.07 -11.76 31.48
CA PRO A 31 -1.50 -12.52 30.37
C PRO A 31 -2.61 -12.90 29.38
N SER A 32 -2.96 -12.01 28.43
CA SER A 32 -3.75 -12.42 27.25
C SER A 32 -3.80 -11.45 26.05
N ASP A 33 -3.10 -10.31 25.99
CA ASP A 33 -3.24 -9.35 24.87
C ASP A 33 -1.92 -8.93 24.18
N GLU A 34 -0.85 -9.74 24.27
CA GLU A 34 0.47 -9.41 23.67
C GLU A 34 0.58 -9.70 22.15
N SER A 35 -0.52 -10.07 21.47
CA SER A 35 -0.47 -10.54 20.07
C SER A 35 -0.89 -9.52 18.99
N SER A 36 -1.46 -8.37 19.34
CA SER A 36 -2.07 -7.46 18.35
C SER A 36 -1.47 -6.06 18.28
N ALA A 37 -0.71 -5.62 19.28
CA ALA A 37 0.07 -4.38 19.22
C ALA A 37 1.54 -4.71 18.91
N PRO A 38 2.20 -4.02 17.95
CA PRO A 38 3.63 -4.19 17.75
C PRO A 38 4.38 -3.84 19.04
N SER A 39 5.37 -4.64 19.40
CA SER A 39 6.17 -4.43 20.60
C SER A 39 6.83 -3.04 20.56
N GLU A 40 7.07 -2.45 21.74
CA GLU A 40 7.71 -1.12 21.84
C GLU A 40 9.02 -1.06 21.05
N ASP A 41 9.75 -2.17 20.95
CA ASP A 41 10.96 -2.31 20.15
C ASP A 41 10.73 -2.05 18.65
N VAL A 42 9.60 -2.51 18.10
CA VAL A 42 9.24 -2.30 16.70
C VAL A 42 8.87 -0.84 16.46
N LEU A 43 8.16 -0.21 17.39
CA LEU A 43 7.84 1.22 17.32
C LEU A 43 9.10 2.08 17.45
N PHE A 44 10.02 1.71 18.34
CA PHE A 44 11.31 2.35 18.51
C PHE A 44 12.18 2.21 17.26
N ALA A 45 12.23 1.01 16.66
CA ALA A 45 12.91 0.77 15.39
C ALA A 45 12.32 1.60 14.23
N ALA A 46 11.00 1.80 14.25
CA ALA A 46 10.28 2.66 13.31
C ALA A 46 10.48 4.17 13.55
N GLY A 47 11.23 4.56 14.59
CA GLY A 47 11.49 5.94 14.95
C GLY A 47 10.32 6.65 15.64
N ILE A 48 9.32 5.90 16.09
CA ILE A 48 8.09 6.42 16.68
C ILE A 48 8.30 6.59 18.20
N GLY A 49 7.98 7.78 18.74
CA GLY A 49 8.11 8.08 20.18
C GLY A 49 9.48 8.57 20.64
N LEU A 50 10.45 8.74 19.72
CA LEU A 50 11.80 9.21 20.04
C LEU A 50 11.90 10.72 20.32
N GLU A 51 11.07 11.51 19.64
CA GLU A 51 11.07 12.97 19.71
C GLU A 51 9.63 13.48 19.63
N LYS A 52 9.30 14.52 20.40
CA LYS A 52 7.95 15.09 20.44
C LYS A 52 7.68 15.82 19.12
N ASP A 53 6.56 15.54 18.45
CA ASP A 53 6.21 16.19 17.19
C ASP A 53 6.05 17.71 17.39
N ASP A 54 6.77 18.50 16.59
CA ASP A 54 6.71 19.97 16.61
C ASP A 54 5.76 20.48 15.52
N PRO A 55 4.57 21.01 15.89
CA PRO A 55 3.57 21.46 14.93
C PRO A 55 3.96 22.73 14.16
N THR A 56 5.02 23.43 14.55
CA THR A 56 5.45 24.68 13.91
C THR A 56 6.32 24.47 12.67
N LEU A 57 6.80 23.24 12.45
CA LEU A 57 7.66 22.91 11.32
C LEU A 57 6.90 23.03 9.99
N PRO A 58 7.43 23.78 9.00
CA PRO A 58 6.78 23.93 7.71
C PRO A 58 6.75 22.60 6.96
N CYS A 59 5.56 22.22 6.46
CA CYS A 59 5.36 21.00 5.67
C CYS A 59 5.02 21.28 4.19
N LEU A 60 4.21 22.31 3.92
CA LEU A 60 3.72 22.70 2.59
C LEU A 60 4.57 23.80 1.97
N THR A 61 5.85 23.55 1.74
CA THR A 61 6.75 24.51 1.10
C THR A 61 6.70 24.39 -0.43
N ILE A 62 7.04 25.46 -1.17
CA ILE A 62 7.19 25.37 -2.64
C ILE A 62 8.19 24.27 -3.00
N ARG A 63 9.29 24.17 -2.24
CA ARG A 63 10.27 23.11 -2.37
C ARG A 63 9.64 21.72 -2.33
N MET A 64 8.77 21.45 -1.35
CA MET A 64 8.08 20.17 -1.25
C MET A 64 7.27 19.85 -2.51
N TRP A 65 6.57 20.83 -3.09
CA TRP A 65 5.81 20.63 -4.33
C TRP A 65 6.72 20.37 -5.52
N VAL A 66 7.74 21.19 -5.71
CA VAL A 66 8.64 21.07 -6.86
C VAL A 66 9.46 19.79 -6.75
N ILE A 67 9.98 19.44 -5.57
CA ILE A 67 10.64 18.15 -5.34
C ILE A 67 9.65 17.01 -5.45
N GLY A 68 8.42 17.13 -4.94
CA GLY A 68 7.43 16.07 -5.06
C GLY A 68 7.14 15.71 -6.51
N ILE A 69 6.90 16.74 -7.33
CA ILE A 69 6.70 16.60 -8.77
C ILE A 69 7.99 16.12 -9.45
N ALA A 70 9.15 16.71 -9.12
CA ALA A 70 10.44 16.30 -9.67
C ALA A 70 10.91 14.93 -9.18
N PHE A 71 10.43 14.42 -8.04
CA PHE A 71 10.73 13.10 -7.52
C PHE A 71 9.90 12.06 -8.27
N CYS A 72 8.64 12.37 -8.56
CA CYS A 72 7.84 11.62 -9.52
C CYS A 72 8.46 11.60 -10.92
N LEU A 73 9.27 12.60 -11.29
CA LEU A 73 9.87 12.72 -12.63
C LEU A 73 11.35 12.28 -12.74
N LEU A 74 12.18 12.48 -11.70
CA LEU A 74 13.66 12.50 -11.78
C LEU A 74 14.40 12.00 -10.52
N GLY A 75 13.79 12.06 -9.33
CA GLY A 75 14.28 11.39 -8.11
C GLY A 75 15.62 11.85 -7.50
N SER A 76 15.64 12.94 -6.71
CA SER A 76 16.60 13.14 -5.58
C SER A 76 16.27 14.42 -4.78
N GLY A 77 15.72 14.28 -3.57
CA GLY A 77 15.32 15.42 -2.72
C GLY A 77 16.48 16.18 -2.05
N LYS A 78 17.55 15.47 -1.66
CA LYS A 78 18.76 16.07 -1.06
C LYS A 78 19.56 16.88 -2.07
N ALA A 79 19.57 16.48 -3.34
CA ALA A 79 20.27 17.23 -4.38
C ALA A 79 19.68 18.62 -4.59
N TRP A 80 18.37 18.78 -4.42
CA TRP A 80 17.66 20.05 -4.61
C TRP A 80 18.01 21.10 -3.54
N GLU A 81 18.13 20.68 -2.27
CA GLU A 81 18.57 21.54 -1.16
C GLU A 81 19.93 22.21 -1.46
N TYR A 82 20.85 21.48 -2.11
CA TYR A 82 22.17 21.98 -2.47
C TYR A 82 22.23 22.68 -3.82
N SER A 83 21.34 22.34 -4.77
CA SER A 83 21.44 22.82 -6.16
C SER A 83 20.68 24.11 -6.42
N ILE A 84 19.68 24.47 -5.60
CA ILE A 84 18.81 25.62 -5.86
C ILE A 84 19.00 26.72 -4.81
N PRO A 85 19.38 27.95 -5.23
CA PRO A 85 19.45 29.10 -4.33
C PRO A 85 18.06 29.52 -3.86
N ASP A 86 17.99 30.11 -2.66
CA ASP A 86 16.80 30.72 -2.08
C ASP A 86 16.31 31.90 -2.91
N TRP A 87 15.55 31.62 -3.98
CA TRP A 87 14.84 32.64 -4.73
C TRP A 87 13.40 32.66 -4.23
N GLY A 88 12.86 33.82 -3.90
CA GLY A 88 11.47 33.96 -3.44
C GLY A 88 10.65 34.84 -4.37
N ILE A 89 9.38 34.50 -4.53
CA ILE A 89 8.40 35.35 -5.22
C ILE A 89 7.47 35.93 -4.16
N SER A 90 7.39 37.25 -4.10
CA SER A 90 6.40 37.93 -3.26
C SER A 90 5.06 37.96 -4.00
N ALA A 91 4.12 37.12 -3.56
CA ALA A 91 2.76 37.09 -4.09
C ALA A 91 1.76 37.24 -2.93
N PHE A 92 0.72 38.08 -3.10
CA PHE A 92 -0.32 38.32 -2.09
C PHE A 92 0.20 38.69 -0.68
N GLY A 93 1.25 39.52 -0.60
CA GLY A 93 1.80 40.01 0.66
C GLY A 93 2.59 38.98 1.48
N HIS A 94 2.77 37.75 0.97
CA HIS A 94 3.57 36.71 1.59
C HIS A 94 4.84 36.48 0.75
N HIS A 95 6.00 36.47 1.41
CA HIS A 95 7.27 36.12 0.75
C HIS A 95 7.35 34.60 0.66
N ILE A 96 7.10 34.04 -0.53
CA ILE A 96 7.16 32.60 -0.73
C ILE A 96 8.56 32.23 -1.23
N SER A 97 9.40 31.74 -0.32
CA SER A 97 10.77 31.31 -0.64
C SER A 97 10.77 29.94 -1.30
N LEU A 98 11.61 29.74 -2.33
CA LEU A 98 11.84 28.41 -2.91
C LEU A 98 12.62 27.47 -1.97
N ASN A 99 13.38 27.97 -0.99
CA ASN A 99 14.20 27.13 -0.11
C ASN A 99 14.20 27.59 1.37
N PRO A 100 13.04 27.64 2.05
CA PRO A 100 12.85 28.37 3.32
C PRO A 100 13.68 27.88 4.54
N GLY A 101 14.46 26.81 4.43
CA GLY A 101 15.27 26.26 5.53
C GLY A 101 15.85 24.88 5.18
N PRO A 102 16.56 24.18 6.08
CA PRO A 102 17.09 22.85 5.79
C PRO A 102 15.99 21.82 5.48
N PHE A 103 16.30 20.82 4.67
CA PHE A 103 15.32 19.79 4.26
C PHE A 103 14.83 18.97 5.46
N ASN A 104 13.52 19.01 5.71
CA ASN A 104 12.92 18.47 6.92
C ASN A 104 12.23 17.11 6.69
N TYR A 105 12.10 16.30 7.75
CA TYR A 105 11.42 15.00 7.71
C TYR A 105 9.95 15.13 7.32
N LYS A 106 9.27 16.23 7.68
CA LYS A 106 7.88 16.51 7.28
C LYS A 106 7.74 16.73 5.79
N GLU A 107 8.64 17.49 5.18
CA GLU A 107 8.66 17.71 3.72
C GLU A 107 8.90 16.39 3.00
N ASN A 108 9.84 15.57 3.50
CA ASN A 108 10.16 14.26 2.93
C ASN A 108 8.96 13.28 3.00
N ILE A 109 8.29 13.20 4.14
CA ILE A 109 7.07 12.37 4.28
C ILE A 109 5.97 12.85 3.34
N LEU A 110 5.80 14.15 3.16
CA LEU A 110 4.78 14.70 2.27
C LEU A 110 5.09 14.42 0.79
N ILE A 111 6.37 14.52 0.39
CA ILE A 111 6.85 14.08 -0.93
C ILE A 111 6.58 12.59 -1.15
N TYR A 112 6.88 11.75 -0.15
CA TYR A 112 6.60 10.32 -0.20
C TYR A 112 5.11 10.03 -0.39
N ILE A 113 4.22 10.71 0.34
CA ILE A 113 2.76 10.56 0.20
C ILE A 113 2.33 10.95 -1.22
N LEU A 114 2.81 12.08 -1.75
CA LEU A 114 2.49 12.54 -3.10
C LEU A 114 2.92 11.54 -4.18
N ALA A 115 4.12 10.96 -4.04
CA ALA A 115 4.62 9.94 -4.95
C ALA A 115 3.78 8.65 -4.90
N ASN A 116 3.41 8.19 -3.71
CA ASN A 116 2.59 6.98 -3.55
C ASN A 116 1.17 7.15 -4.11
N LEU A 117 0.56 8.32 -3.90
CA LEU A 117 -0.75 8.63 -4.46
C LEU A 117 -0.74 8.63 -5.99
N SER A 118 0.38 9.01 -6.60
CA SER A 118 0.53 8.98 -8.06
C SER A 118 0.41 7.56 -8.62
N PHE A 119 0.91 6.54 -7.92
CA PHE A 119 0.72 5.14 -8.34
C PHE A 119 -0.75 4.68 -8.23
N LEU A 120 -1.46 5.12 -7.20
CA LEU A 120 -2.87 4.75 -6.99
C LEU A 120 -3.81 5.35 -8.05
N THR A 121 -3.38 6.39 -8.78
CA THR A 121 -4.18 6.96 -9.89
C THR A 121 -4.46 5.97 -11.02
N ARG A 122 -3.67 4.88 -11.12
CA ARG A 122 -3.89 3.80 -12.09
C ARG A 122 -5.33 3.28 -12.06
N LEU A 123 -5.93 3.10 -10.88
CA LEU A 123 -7.28 2.54 -10.78
C LEU A 123 -8.34 3.45 -11.43
N SER A 124 -8.16 4.77 -11.32
CA SER A 124 -9.03 5.73 -12.03
C SER A 124 -8.79 5.70 -13.54
N ALA A 125 -7.53 5.56 -13.96
CA ALA A 125 -7.17 5.48 -15.38
C ALA A 125 -7.68 4.20 -16.05
N ASP A 126 -7.69 3.07 -15.33
CA ASP A 126 -8.20 1.79 -15.84
C ASP A 126 -9.70 1.91 -16.17
N VAL A 127 -10.52 2.42 -15.24
CA VAL A 127 -11.97 2.65 -15.46
C VAL A 127 -12.21 3.57 -16.66
N LEU A 128 -11.44 4.64 -16.78
CA LEU A 128 -11.60 5.58 -17.88
C LEU A 128 -11.17 4.98 -19.23
N THR A 129 -10.10 4.18 -19.22
CA THR A 129 -9.64 3.45 -20.40
C THR A 129 -10.68 2.42 -20.83
N GLU A 130 -11.31 1.73 -19.89
CA GLU A 130 -12.41 0.80 -20.16
C GLU A 130 -13.62 1.52 -20.79
N GLN A 131 -14.02 2.67 -20.24
CA GLN A 131 -15.06 3.52 -20.82
C GLN A 131 -14.73 3.95 -22.26
N ARG A 132 -13.47 4.26 -22.53
CA ARG A 132 -13.02 4.65 -23.88
C ARG A 132 -12.95 3.47 -24.85
N VAL A 133 -12.43 2.33 -24.42
CA VAL A 133 -12.10 1.17 -25.27
C VAL A 133 -13.32 0.26 -25.45
N PHE A 134 -14.01 -0.10 -24.36
CA PHE A 134 -15.19 -0.97 -24.42
C PHE A 134 -16.45 -0.19 -24.76
N TYR A 135 -16.62 1.00 -24.17
CA TYR A 135 -17.83 1.81 -24.33
C TYR A 135 -17.68 2.98 -25.32
N GLY A 136 -16.54 3.14 -26.00
CA GLY A 136 -16.36 4.16 -27.05
C GLY A 136 -16.61 5.61 -26.61
N LEU A 137 -16.79 5.88 -25.31
CA LEU A 137 -17.18 7.16 -24.76
C LEU A 137 -15.94 8.03 -24.63
N LYS A 138 -15.77 8.96 -25.58
CA LYS A 138 -14.70 9.96 -25.54
C LYS A 138 -15.20 11.20 -24.81
N ALA A 139 -15.17 11.17 -23.48
CA ALA A 139 -15.64 12.26 -22.63
C ALA A 139 -14.73 13.51 -22.66
N GLY A 140 -13.54 13.41 -23.26
CA GLY A 140 -12.60 14.52 -23.45
C GLY A 140 -11.73 14.78 -22.21
N TRP A 141 -10.56 15.39 -22.42
CA TRP A 141 -9.51 15.51 -21.40
C TRP A 141 -9.96 16.22 -20.11
N GLY A 142 -10.88 17.19 -20.21
CA GLY A 142 -11.37 17.95 -19.06
C GLY A 142 -12.26 17.11 -18.13
N PHE A 143 -13.14 16.28 -18.68
CA PHE A 143 -13.95 15.33 -17.92
C PHE A 143 -13.07 14.29 -17.24
N GLU A 144 -12.08 13.78 -17.97
CA GLU A 144 -11.13 12.78 -17.47
C GLU A 144 -10.38 13.31 -16.25
N LEU A 145 -9.85 14.54 -16.35
CA LEU A 145 -9.13 15.20 -15.26
C LEU A 145 -10.02 15.49 -14.04
N THR A 146 -11.22 16.01 -14.27
CA THR A 146 -12.16 16.33 -13.17
C THR A 146 -12.70 15.08 -12.47
N MET A 147 -12.96 14.00 -13.23
CA MET A 147 -13.36 12.70 -12.68
C MET A 147 -12.25 12.12 -11.80
N THR A 148 -11.01 12.08 -12.29
CA THR A 148 -9.86 11.61 -11.50
C THR A 148 -9.64 12.47 -10.26
N LEU A 149 -9.73 13.80 -10.38
CA LEU A 149 -9.61 14.71 -9.23
C LEU A 149 -10.72 14.48 -8.19
N ALA A 150 -11.97 14.30 -8.64
CA ALA A 150 -13.11 14.05 -7.77
C ALA A 150 -12.95 12.73 -6.99
N THR A 151 -12.49 11.65 -7.65
CA THR A 151 -12.24 10.36 -6.98
C THR A 151 -11.16 10.49 -5.90
N ILE A 152 -10.08 11.22 -6.17
CA ILE A 152 -9.00 11.41 -5.20
C ILE A 152 -9.48 12.26 -4.00
N LEU A 153 -10.17 13.38 -4.26
CA LEU A 153 -10.71 14.24 -3.20
C LEU A 153 -11.74 13.51 -2.34
N PHE A 154 -12.57 12.65 -2.95
CA PHE A 154 -13.51 11.81 -2.22
C PHE A 154 -12.79 10.86 -1.27
N GLY A 155 -11.72 10.18 -1.73
CA GLY A 155 -10.89 9.32 -0.89
C GLY A 155 -10.27 10.06 0.29
N PHE A 156 -9.72 11.26 0.07
CA PHE A 156 -9.19 12.09 1.15
C PHE A 156 -10.24 12.55 2.15
N SER A 157 -11.44 12.90 1.66
CA SER A 157 -12.55 13.31 2.52
C SER A 157 -12.95 12.17 3.46
N LEU A 158 -13.04 10.95 2.93
CA LEU A 158 -13.36 9.76 3.71
C LEU A 158 -12.26 9.43 4.72
N ALA A 159 -10.99 9.48 4.31
CA ALA A 159 -9.85 9.30 5.22
C ALA A 159 -9.82 10.33 6.36
N GLY A 160 -10.19 11.58 6.08
CA GLY A 160 -10.30 12.64 7.09
C GLY A 160 -11.37 12.34 8.14
N ILE A 161 -12.54 11.84 7.72
CA ILE A 161 -13.63 11.44 8.63
C ILE A 161 -13.20 10.26 9.52
N PHE A 162 -12.51 9.28 8.95
CA PHE A 162 -12.06 8.09 9.67
C PHE A 162 -10.76 8.28 10.47
N ARG A 163 -10.08 9.43 10.36
CA ARG A 163 -8.83 9.72 11.09
C ARG A 163 -8.97 9.50 12.59
N SER A 164 -10.10 9.92 13.18
CA SER A 164 -10.33 9.75 14.62
C SER A 164 -10.53 8.29 15.04
N LEU A 165 -11.04 7.44 14.15
CA LEU A 165 -11.25 6.02 14.44
C LEU A 165 -9.99 5.18 14.19
N VAL A 166 -9.16 5.58 13.21
CA VAL A 166 -8.09 4.73 12.67
C VAL A 166 -6.69 5.19 13.06
N VAL A 167 -6.49 6.49 13.33
CA VAL A 167 -5.16 7.09 13.52
C VAL A 167 -4.95 7.63 14.93
N GLU A 168 -5.99 8.20 15.56
CA GLU A 168 -5.88 8.76 16.91
C GLU A 168 -5.69 7.69 18.01
N PRO A 169 -6.28 6.49 17.93
CA PRO A 169 -6.04 5.45 18.93
C PRO A 169 -4.62 4.89 18.82
N ALA A 170 -3.80 5.11 19.84
CA ALA A 170 -2.41 4.64 19.90
C ALA A 170 -2.26 3.11 19.90
N SER A 171 -3.33 2.37 20.18
CA SER A 171 -3.35 0.90 20.13
C SER A 171 -3.44 0.33 18.71
N LEU A 172 -3.86 1.14 17.72
CA LEU A 172 -4.00 0.71 16.34
C LEU A 172 -2.75 1.13 15.54
N VAL A 173 -1.85 0.16 15.33
CA VAL A 173 -0.65 0.38 14.52
C VAL A 173 -0.82 -0.28 13.17
N TRP A 174 -0.39 0.44 12.12
CA TRP A 174 -0.42 -0.02 10.74
C TRP A 174 0.96 -0.56 10.32
N PRO A 175 1.18 -1.89 10.29
CA PRO A 175 2.52 -2.45 10.03
C PRO A 175 3.10 -2.01 8.67
N GLY A 176 2.23 -1.81 7.68
CA GLY A 176 2.61 -1.35 6.33
C GLY A 176 3.27 0.03 6.29
N VAL A 177 3.05 0.89 7.30
CA VAL A 177 3.69 2.23 7.32
C VAL A 177 5.00 2.24 8.09
N LEU A 178 5.26 1.25 8.94
CA LEU A 178 6.42 1.22 9.83
C LEU A 178 7.75 1.19 9.08
N GLY A 179 7.83 0.44 7.97
CA GLY A 179 9.05 0.41 7.14
C GLY A 179 9.38 1.78 6.54
N ASN A 180 8.36 2.52 6.11
CA ASN A 180 8.52 3.84 5.52
C ASN A 180 8.84 4.90 6.56
N THR A 181 8.25 4.83 7.76
CA THR A 181 8.60 5.73 8.86
C THR A 181 10.01 5.46 9.37
N ALA A 182 10.41 4.19 9.49
CA ALA A 182 11.78 3.81 9.84
C ALA A 182 12.78 4.39 8.83
N LEU A 183 12.52 4.22 7.53
CA LEU A 183 13.38 4.75 6.48
C LEU A 183 13.48 6.28 6.56
N ASN A 184 12.36 6.98 6.63
CA ASN A 184 12.35 8.44 6.74
C ASN A 184 13.09 8.92 7.99
N HIS A 185 12.92 8.24 9.12
CA HIS A 185 13.67 8.53 10.33
C HIS A 185 15.18 8.32 10.11
N THR A 186 15.61 7.22 9.48
CA THR A 186 17.04 7.00 9.19
C THR A 186 17.65 8.03 8.24
N LEU A 187 16.88 8.56 7.29
CA LEU A 187 17.33 9.59 6.35
C LEU A 187 17.58 10.94 7.03
N HIS A 188 16.81 11.27 8.07
CA HIS A 188 16.91 12.55 8.79
C HIS A 188 17.59 12.47 10.15
N SER A 189 17.84 11.26 10.68
CA SER A 189 18.57 11.08 11.94
C SER A 189 20.03 11.50 11.78
N ARG A 190 20.39 12.69 12.31
CA ARG A 190 21.78 13.19 12.34
C ARG A 190 22.68 12.38 13.28
N LYS A 191 22.10 11.61 14.19
CA LYS A 191 22.87 10.74 15.09
C LYS A 191 23.24 9.48 14.32
N ASN A 192 24.52 9.38 13.94
CA ASN A 192 25.15 8.10 13.60
C ASN A 192 25.17 7.23 14.86
N ALA A 193 24.01 6.73 15.29
CA ALA A 193 23.92 5.72 16.31
C ALA A 193 24.43 4.43 15.68
N VAL A 194 25.74 4.20 15.84
CA VAL A 194 26.32 2.87 15.72
C VAL A 194 25.60 2.04 16.77
N ASP A 195 24.79 1.10 16.32
CA ASP A 195 24.06 0.20 17.20
C ASP A 195 25.09 -0.59 18.02
N PRO A 196 25.11 -0.49 19.37
CA PRO A 196 26.06 -1.21 20.20
C PRO A 196 25.86 -2.73 20.16
N HIS A 197 24.67 -3.20 19.74
CA HIS A 197 24.25 -4.59 19.83
C HIS A 197 24.50 -5.40 18.56
N THR A 198 24.69 -4.75 17.41
CA THR A 198 25.04 -5.43 16.17
C THR A 198 26.47 -5.02 15.77
N GLY A 199 27.39 -5.97 15.64
CA GLY A 199 28.80 -5.72 15.30
C GLY A 199 29.05 -5.06 13.92
N PHE A 200 28.01 -4.58 13.25
CA PHE A 200 28.07 -3.85 11.99
C PHE A 200 28.44 -2.39 12.21
N LYS A 201 29.69 -2.05 11.85
CA LYS A 201 30.25 -0.69 11.98
C LYS A 201 29.77 0.31 10.90
N MET A 202 28.78 -0.05 10.08
CA MET A 202 28.35 0.77 8.94
C MET A 202 27.22 1.72 9.36
N SER A 203 27.34 3.02 9.02
CA SER A 203 26.25 3.99 9.22
C SER A 203 25.01 3.59 8.41
N ARG A 204 23.82 3.74 9.01
CA ARG A 204 22.51 3.41 8.41
C ARG A 204 22.34 4.01 7.02
N TYR A 205 22.81 5.23 6.82
CA TYR A 205 22.76 5.93 5.53
C TYR A 205 23.64 5.28 4.45
N ARG A 206 24.85 4.79 4.81
CA ARG A 206 25.73 4.10 3.86
C ARG A 206 25.15 2.76 3.44
N PHE A 207 24.58 2.01 4.38
CA PHE A 207 23.87 0.77 4.08
C PHE A 207 22.71 1.02 3.11
N PHE A 208 21.89 2.04 3.39
CA PHE A 208 20.78 2.44 2.51
C PHE A 208 21.25 2.75 1.09
N MET A 209 22.30 3.57 0.92
CA MET A 209 22.82 3.92 -0.41
C MET A 209 23.35 2.72 -1.18
N ILE A 210 24.06 1.80 -0.52
CA ILE A 210 24.55 0.57 -1.15
C ILE A 210 23.35 -0.30 -1.58
N ALA A 211 22.37 -0.51 -0.69
CA ALA A 211 21.18 -1.29 -1.00
C ALA A 211 20.37 -0.66 -2.14
N PHE A 212 20.27 0.68 -2.20
CA PHE A 212 19.63 1.40 -3.28
C PHE A 212 20.33 1.18 -4.62
N CYS A 213 21.66 1.34 -4.67
CA CYS A 213 22.42 1.12 -5.91
C CYS A 213 22.39 -0.35 -6.36
N VAL A 214 22.50 -1.30 -5.43
CA VAL A 214 22.39 -2.74 -5.74
C VAL A 214 21.00 -3.07 -6.27
N SER A 215 19.94 -2.60 -5.61
CA SER A 215 18.56 -2.79 -6.07
C SER A 215 18.32 -2.16 -7.43
N PHE A 216 18.80 -0.93 -7.64
CA PHE A 216 18.71 -0.22 -8.91
C PHE A 216 19.32 -1.05 -10.04
N CYS A 217 20.55 -1.56 -9.87
CA CYS A 217 21.19 -2.41 -10.86
C CYS A 217 20.48 -3.76 -11.02
N TRP A 218 20.01 -4.35 -9.91
CA TRP A 218 19.36 -5.67 -9.93
C TRP A 218 18.08 -5.65 -10.74
N TYR A 219 17.22 -4.63 -10.62
CA TYR A 219 15.94 -4.57 -11.35
C TYR A 219 16.09 -4.60 -12.88
N TRP A 220 17.18 -4.08 -13.46
CA TRP A 220 17.44 -4.22 -14.90
C TRP A 220 17.64 -5.68 -15.34
N PHE A 221 18.09 -6.53 -14.42
CA PHE A 221 18.43 -7.91 -14.73
C PHE A 221 17.20 -8.78 -15.01
N PRO A 222 16.20 -8.92 -14.10
CA PRO A 222 14.99 -9.65 -14.40
C PRO A 222 14.10 -8.90 -15.41
N ASP A 223 14.09 -7.57 -15.49
CA ASP A 223 13.15 -6.87 -16.37
C ASP A 223 13.63 -6.79 -17.83
N PHE A 224 14.93 -6.60 -18.06
CA PHE A 224 15.46 -6.34 -19.40
C PHE A 224 16.44 -7.40 -19.90
N ILE A 225 17.38 -7.83 -19.06
CA ILE A 225 18.48 -8.72 -19.50
C ILE A 225 18.00 -10.17 -19.59
N PHE A 226 17.29 -10.66 -18.57
CA PHE A 226 16.79 -12.03 -18.53
C PHE A 226 15.39 -12.13 -17.88
N PRO A 227 14.32 -11.81 -18.65
CA PRO A 227 12.91 -11.89 -18.23
C PRO A 227 12.46 -13.22 -17.61
N ALA A 228 13.15 -14.32 -17.92
CA ALA A 228 12.86 -15.63 -17.34
C ALA A 228 13.09 -15.70 -15.83
N LEU A 229 13.88 -14.77 -15.25
CA LEU A 229 14.07 -14.67 -13.80
C LEU A 229 12.86 -14.11 -13.06
N GLY A 230 12.00 -13.35 -13.76
CA GLY A 230 10.74 -12.87 -13.20
C GLY A 230 9.74 -14.00 -12.93
N TYR A 231 9.67 -15.01 -13.82
CA TYR A 231 8.82 -16.20 -13.66
C TYR A 231 9.65 -17.46 -13.84
N PHE A 232 10.42 -17.82 -12.82
CA PHE A 232 11.39 -18.91 -12.90
C PHE A 232 10.69 -20.28 -12.83
N THR A 233 10.21 -20.73 -13.98
CA THR A 233 9.43 -21.98 -14.16
C THR A 233 10.28 -23.09 -14.76
N PHE A 234 11.41 -23.41 -14.12
CA PHE A 234 12.37 -24.38 -14.65
C PHE A 234 11.77 -25.78 -14.93
N ILE A 235 10.73 -26.16 -14.19
CA ILE A 235 10.02 -27.44 -14.37
C ILE A 235 9.27 -27.46 -15.71
N CYS A 236 8.65 -26.34 -16.09
CA CYS A 236 8.00 -26.20 -17.40
C CYS A 236 9.03 -26.22 -18.54
N TRP A 237 10.27 -25.78 -18.30
CA TRP A 237 11.34 -25.87 -19.30
C TRP A 237 11.85 -27.29 -19.49
N ALA A 238 11.82 -28.12 -18.44
CA ALA A 238 12.22 -29.53 -18.52
C ALA A 238 11.20 -30.37 -19.31
N ALA A 239 9.92 -30.02 -19.29
CA ALA A 239 8.86 -30.74 -19.99
C ALA A 239 7.86 -29.78 -20.68
N PRO A 240 8.28 -29.04 -21.72
CA PRO A 240 7.47 -27.96 -22.31
C PRO A 240 6.21 -28.44 -23.02
N ASN A 241 6.20 -29.68 -23.51
CA ASN A 241 5.07 -30.25 -24.26
C ASN A 241 4.06 -30.99 -23.37
N ASN A 242 4.28 -31.06 -22.07
CA ASN A 242 3.35 -31.75 -21.16
C ASN A 242 2.31 -30.77 -20.62
N ALA A 243 1.07 -30.92 -21.08
CA ALA A 243 -0.05 -30.06 -20.69
C ALA A 243 -0.27 -30.04 -19.16
N VAL A 244 -0.16 -31.19 -18.49
CA VAL A 244 -0.36 -31.29 -17.03
C VAL A 244 0.74 -30.55 -16.28
N VAL A 245 2.00 -30.66 -16.72
CA VAL A 245 3.13 -29.95 -16.10
C VAL A 245 2.95 -28.44 -16.25
N ASN A 246 2.55 -27.98 -17.43
CA ASN A 246 2.32 -26.55 -17.68
C ASN A 246 1.10 -26.00 -16.93
N GLN A 247 0.06 -26.82 -16.73
CA GLN A 247 -1.12 -26.44 -15.94
C GLN A 247 -0.81 -26.34 -14.43
N ILE A 248 0.08 -27.17 -13.91
CA ILE A 248 0.41 -27.21 -12.47
C ILE A 248 1.51 -26.21 -12.10
N PHE A 249 2.60 -26.19 -12.87
CA PHE A 249 3.81 -25.41 -12.56
C PHE A 249 3.95 -24.12 -13.38
N GLY A 250 3.13 -23.92 -14.40
CA GLY A 250 3.16 -22.69 -15.19
C GLY A 250 2.70 -21.49 -14.36
N MET A 251 3.37 -20.35 -14.50
CA MET A 251 3.06 -19.12 -13.75
C MET A 251 2.09 -18.19 -14.49
N LYS A 252 1.94 -18.32 -15.81
CA LYS A 252 1.04 -17.48 -16.63
C LYS A 252 -0.30 -18.15 -16.97
N SER A 253 -0.27 -19.46 -17.21
CA SER A 253 -1.41 -20.24 -17.70
C SER A 253 -1.73 -21.46 -16.81
N GLY A 254 -1.05 -21.55 -15.67
CA GLY A 254 -1.15 -22.66 -14.73
C GLY A 254 -1.19 -22.12 -13.29
N LEU A 255 -1.37 -23.04 -12.34
CA LEU A 255 -1.60 -22.74 -10.92
C LEU A 255 -0.37 -22.17 -10.18
N GLY A 256 0.82 -22.24 -10.78
CA GLY A 256 2.04 -21.71 -10.17
C GLY A 256 2.37 -22.30 -8.80
N ILE A 257 2.27 -23.63 -8.61
CA ILE A 257 2.47 -24.29 -7.29
C ILE A 257 3.87 -24.03 -6.69
N LEU A 258 4.88 -23.81 -7.54
CA LEU A 258 6.23 -23.43 -7.12
C LEU A 258 6.55 -22.04 -7.66
N PRO A 259 6.09 -20.96 -7.00
CA PRO A 259 6.32 -19.60 -7.45
C PRO A 259 7.74 -19.17 -7.07
N VAL A 260 8.72 -19.56 -7.88
CA VAL A 260 10.09 -19.06 -7.77
C VAL A 260 10.22 -17.83 -8.66
N THR A 261 10.61 -16.72 -8.05
CA THR A 261 10.94 -15.49 -8.76
C THR A 261 12.17 -14.87 -8.12
N PHE A 262 13.02 -14.29 -8.95
CA PHE A 262 14.18 -13.51 -8.52
C PHE A 262 13.93 -12.00 -8.65
N ASP A 263 12.69 -11.63 -8.96
CA ASP A 263 12.26 -10.26 -9.08
C ASP A 263 11.35 -9.88 -7.90
N TRP A 264 11.84 -8.95 -7.09
CA TRP A 264 11.09 -8.43 -5.95
C TRP A 264 9.82 -7.68 -6.38
N SER A 265 9.79 -7.13 -7.60
CA SER A 265 8.61 -6.43 -8.13
C SER A 265 7.42 -7.39 -8.29
N GLN A 266 7.67 -8.63 -8.71
CA GLN A 266 6.64 -9.67 -8.83
C GLN A 266 6.07 -10.08 -7.47
N ILE A 267 6.91 -10.11 -6.43
CA ILE A 267 6.48 -10.43 -5.05
C ILE A 267 5.70 -9.25 -4.48
N ALA A 268 6.22 -8.03 -4.62
CA ALA A 268 5.64 -6.82 -4.05
C ALA A 268 4.35 -6.37 -4.78
N TYR A 269 4.06 -6.91 -5.97
CA TYR A 269 2.86 -6.60 -6.75
C TYR A 269 1.56 -6.77 -5.96
N ILE A 270 1.47 -7.83 -5.15
CA ILE A 270 0.32 -8.15 -4.28
C ILE A 270 0.52 -7.66 -2.83
N GLY A 271 1.51 -6.80 -2.60
CA GLY A 271 1.90 -6.31 -1.29
C GLY A 271 3.15 -7.00 -0.73
N SER A 272 3.98 -6.26 -0.01
CA SER A 272 5.23 -6.79 0.52
C SER A 272 4.98 -7.68 1.74
N PRO A 273 5.38 -8.96 1.72
CA PRO A 273 5.19 -9.86 2.87
C PRO A 273 6.06 -9.47 4.07
N LEU A 274 7.12 -8.66 3.87
CA LEU A 274 8.03 -8.24 4.95
C LEU A 274 7.35 -7.38 6.02
N VAL A 275 6.31 -6.64 5.63
CA VAL A 275 5.57 -5.75 6.54
C VAL A 275 4.31 -6.41 7.10
N VAL A 276 3.93 -7.59 6.59
CA VAL A 276 2.71 -8.28 7.00
C VAL A 276 3.03 -9.26 8.14
N PRO A 277 2.28 -9.24 9.25
CA PRO A 277 2.48 -10.20 10.33
C PRO A 277 2.35 -11.66 9.88
N THR A 278 3.16 -12.55 10.45
CA THR A 278 3.22 -13.97 10.05
C THR A 278 1.89 -14.69 10.11
N TRP A 279 1.05 -14.42 11.12
CA TRP A 279 -0.27 -15.04 11.24
C TRP A 279 -1.19 -14.69 10.05
N ALA A 280 -1.15 -13.44 9.59
CA ALA A 280 -1.90 -13.00 8.42
C ALA A 280 -1.36 -13.65 7.14
N ILE A 281 -0.04 -13.77 7.00
CA ILE A 281 0.59 -14.48 5.88
C ILE A 281 0.13 -15.95 5.86
N LEU A 282 0.14 -16.63 7.01
CA LEU A 282 -0.29 -18.03 7.10
C LEU A 282 -1.78 -18.20 6.77
N ASN A 283 -2.64 -17.27 7.17
CA ASN A 283 -4.06 -17.28 6.81
C ASN A 283 -4.28 -17.11 5.30
N VAL A 284 -3.57 -16.17 4.67
CA VAL A 284 -3.61 -15.96 3.21
C VAL A 284 -3.08 -17.20 2.48
N LEU A 285 -1.98 -17.79 2.97
CA LEU A 285 -1.41 -19.02 2.42
C LEU A 285 -2.39 -20.21 2.53
N ALA A 286 -3.06 -20.35 3.68
CA ALA A 286 -4.07 -21.39 3.88
C ALA A 286 -5.26 -21.22 2.91
N SER A 287 -5.72 -19.98 2.72
CA SER A 287 -6.75 -19.64 1.74
C SER A 287 -6.32 -20.00 0.32
N LEU A 288 -5.10 -19.65 -0.07
CA LEU A 288 -4.53 -19.97 -1.38
C LEU A 288 -4.43 -21.48 -1.60
N ILE A 289 -3.93 -22.24 -0.63
CA ILE A 289 -3.83 -23.70 -0.73
C ILE A 289 -5.23 -24.31 -0.90
N PHE A 290 -6.20 -23.89 -0.10
CA PHE A 290 -7.54 -24.44 -0.16
C PHE A 290 -8.24 -24.10 -1.49
N TRP A 291 -8.33 -22.82 -1.84
CA TRP A 291 -9.11 -22.37 -2.99
C TRP A 291 -8.41 -22.63 -4.33
N ILE A 292 -7.11 -22.32 -4.43
CA ILE A 292 -6.38 -22.41 -5.69
C ILE A 292 -5.77 -23.80 -5.89
N TYR A 293 -5.19 -24.41 -4.84
CA TYR A 293 -4.50 -25.70 -5.02
C TYR A 293 -5.39 -26.93 -4.83
N VAL A 294 -6.51 -26.81 -4.13
CA VAL A 294 -7.46 -27.92 -3.94
C VAL A 294 -8.73 -27.71 -4.75
N VAL A 295 -9.47 -26.62 -4.54
CA VAL A 295 -10.80 -26.42 -5.16
C VAL A 295 -10.70 -26.20 -6.67
N SER A 296 -9.82 -25.31 -7.15
CA SER A 296 -9.70 -25.03 -8.59
C SER A 296 -9.36 -26.27 -9.44
N PRO A 297 -8.31 -27.07 -9.13
CA PRO A 297 -8.07 -28.30 -9.86
C PRO A 297 -9.17 -29.36 -9.63
N ALA A 298 -9.83 -29.43 -8.47
CA ALA A 298 -10.96 -30.33 -8.29
C ALA A 298 -12.12 -30.02 -9.24
N ILE A 299 -12.46 -28.73 -9.45
CA ILE A 299 -13.47 -28.28 -10.42
C ILE A 299 -13.02 -28.62 -11.85
N TYR A 300 -11.76 -28.33 -12.17
CA TYR A 300 -11.18 -28.55 -13.49
C TYR A 300 -11.19 -30.02 -13.90
N TYR A 301 -10.67 -30.91 -13.04
CA TYR A 301 -10.56 -32.34 -13.33
C TYR A 301 -11.88 -33.10 -13.15
N SER A 302 -12.83 -32.59 -12.35
CA SER A 302 -14.21 -33.12 -12.30
C SER A 302 -15.07 -32.65 -13.46
N ASN A 303 -14.53 -31.83 -14.37
CA ASN A 303 -15.20 -31.22 -15.51
C ASN A 303 -16.54 -30.56 -15.13
N LYS A 304 -16.59 -29.95 -13.94
CA LYS A 304 -17.78 -29.21 -13.54
C LYS A 304 -17.85 -27.93 -14.38
N TRP A 305 -19.03 -27.65 -14.94
CA TRP A 305 -19.30 -26.50 -15.82
C TRP A 305 -18.46 -26.45 -17.10
N SER A 306 -18.10 -27.60 -17.67
CA SER A 306 -17.30 -27.68 -18.90
C SER A 306 -15.94 -26.97 -18.78
N SER A 307 -15.44 -26.80 -17.55
CA SER A 307 -14.20 -26.08 -17.26
C SER A 307 -12.94 -26.76 -17.81
N ALA A 308 -12.98 -28.08 -18.04
CA ALA A 308 -11.85 -28.83 -18.61
C ALA A 308 -11.51 -28.41 -20.06
N TYR A 309 -12.46 -27.83 -20.78
CA TYR A 309 -12.27 -27.31 -22.14
C TYR A 309 -11.65 -25.91 -22.17
N LEU A 310 -11.59 -25.24 -21.02
CA LEU A 310 -11.01 -23.90 -20.86
C LEU A 310 -9.62 -24.00 -20.21
N PRO A 311 -8.81 -22.94 -20.22
CA PRO A 311 -7.58 -22.90 -19.43
C PRO A 311 -7.89 -22.94 -17.93
N ILE A 312 -7.05 -23.63 -17.14
CA ILE A 312 -7.23 -23.71 -15.69
C ILE A 312 -7.17 -22.33 -15.02
N GLN A 313 -6.33 -21.45 -15.55
CA GLN A 313 -6.18 -20.07 -15.13
C GLN A 313 -6.08 -19.14 -16.34
N SER A 314 -6.93 -18.12 -16.37
CA SER A 314 -6.94 -17.06 -17.39
C SER A 314 -7.76 -15.87 -16.91
N ASN A 315 -7.35 -14.67 -17.30
CA ASN A 315 -8.13 -13.44 -17.08
C ASN A 315 -9.11 -13.15 -18.23
N SER A 316 -9.15 -14.02 -19.24
CA SER A 316 -10.05 -13.87 -20.39
C SER A 316 -11.38 -14.58 -20.16
N VAL A 317 -12.41 -14.02 -20.76
CA VAL A 317 -13.76 -14.60 -20.80
C VAL A 317 -13.91 -15.39 -22.10
N TYR A 318 -14.56 -16.55 -22.05
CA TYR A 318 -14.68 -17.48 -23.17
C TYR A 318 -16.14 -17.67 -23.60
N ASP A 319 -16.34 -18.00 -24.88
CA ASP A 319 -17.61 -18.52 -25.39
C ASP A 319 -17.68 -20.06 -25.28
N ASN A 320 -18.83 -20.63 -25.63
CA ASN A 320 -19.11 -22.07 -25.60
C ASN A 320 -18.20 -22.89 -26.53
N THR A 321 -17.49 -22.25 -27.45
CA THR A 321 -16.51 -22.89 -28.35
C THR A 321 -15.09 -22.84 -27.79
N GLY A 322 -14.88 -22.22 -26.62
CA GLY A 322 -13.56 -22.02 -26.01
C GLY A 322 -12.75 -20.88 -26.64
N ALA A 323 -13.37 -20.06 -27.49
CA ALA A 323 -12.75 -18.85 -28.04
C ALA A 323 -12.98 -17.64 -27.10
N VAL A 324 -12.15 -16.61 -27.22
CA VAL A 324 -12.30 -15.39 -26.41
C VAL A 324 -13.63 -14.71 -26.77
N TYR A 325 -14.43 -14.43 -25.74
CA TYR A 325 -15.80 -13.95 -25.87
C TYR A 325 -15.89 -12.61 -26.60
N ASN A 326 -16.64 -12.55 -27.70
CA ASN A 326 -16.79 -11.32 -28.47
C ASN A 326 -17.93 -10.44 -27.96
N VAL A 327 -17.60 -9.51 -27.06
CA VAL A 327 -18.54 -8.56 -26.44
C VAL A 327 -19.30 -7.71 -27.46
N SER A 328 -18.71 -7.44 -28.63
CA SER A 328 -19.36 -6.61 -29.67
C SER A 328 -20.55 -7.31 -30.34
N ARG A 329 -20.72 -8.63 -30.18
CA ARG A 329 -21.88 -9.37 -30.72
C ARG A 329 -23.13 -9.20 -29.87
N VAL A 330 -22.95 -8.94 -28.57
CA VAL A 330 -24.05 -8.87 -27.59
C VAL A 330 -24.39 -7.43 -27.20
N ILE A 331 -23.40 -6.53 -27.25
CA ILE A 331 -23.59 -5.11 -26.94
C ILE A 331 -23.72 -4.31 -28.23
N ASP A 332 -24.91 -3.77 -28.49
CA ASP A 332 -25.15 -2.91 -29.65
C ASP A 332 -24.59 -1.51 -29.42
N LYS A 333 -23.47 -1.21 -30.09
CA LYS A 333 -22.82 0.11 -30.06
C LYS A 333 -23.73 1.23 -30.59
N LYS A 334 -24.71 0.91 -31.43
CA LYS A 334 -25.64 1.88 -32.06
C LYS A 334 -26.77 2.35 -31.13
N LEU A 335 -27.10 1.58 -30.09
CA LEU A 335 -28.18 1.84 -29.14
C LEU A 335 -27.65 2.28 -27.76
N GLY A 336 -26.47 2.93 -27.72
CA GLY A 336 -25.89 3.44 -26.48
C GLY A 336 -25.37 2.35 -25.54
N PHE A 337 -24.79 1.27 -26.08
CA PHE A 337 -24.26 0.13 -25.30
C PHE A 337 -25.33 -0.62 -24.51
N SER A 338 -26.56 -0.62 -24.99
CA SER A 338 -27.64 -1.45 -24.46
C SER A 338 -27.32 -2.94 -24.65
N PHE A 339 -27.46 -3.71 -23.57
CA PHE A 339 -27.39 -5.16 -23.61
C PHE A 339 -28.59 -5.73 -24.39
N ASN A 340 -28.32 -6.57 -25.40
CA ASN A 340 -29.35 -7.23 -26.17
C ASN A 340 -29.46 -8.71 -25.73
N SER A 341 -30.47 -9.01 -24.92
CA SER A 341 -30.69 -10.37 -24.37
C SER A 341 -30.87 -11.41 -25.48
N THR A 342 -31.55 -11.08 -26.58
CA THR A 342 -31.80 -12.04 -27.66
C THR A 342 -30.51 -12.44 -28.37
N LYS A 343 -29.60 -11.48 -28.62
CA LYS A 343 -28.28 -11.76 -29.22
C LYS A 343 -27.34 -12.51 -28.26
N PHE A 344 -27.54 -12.36 -26.96
CA PHE A 344 -26.80 -13.12 -25.95
C PHE A 344 -27.20 -14.60 -26.01
N ASP A 345 -28.51 -14.87 -25.95
CA ASP A 345 -29.07 -16.23 -25.97
C ASP A 345 -28.73 -16.96 -27.29
N GLU A 346 -28.66 -16.24 -28.41
CA GLU A 346 -28.27 -16.80 -29.71
C GLU A 346 -26.77 -17.04 -29.87
N TYR A 347 -25.91 -16.32 -29.14
CA TYR A 347 -24.46 -16.42 -29.30
C TYR A 347 -23.87 -17.50 -28.39
N SER A 348 -23.88 -17.28 -27.08
CA SER A 348 -23.28 -18.20 -26.12
C SER A 348 -23.46 -17.69 -24.69
N GLU A 349 -23.65 -18.62 -23.74
CA GLU A 349 -23.36 -18.36 -22.34
C GLU A 349 -21.87 -18.03 -22.13
N VAL A 350 -21.59 -17.24 -21.09
CA VAL A 350 -20.24 -16.80 -20.77
C VAL A 350 -19.52 -17.86 -19.93
N GLY A 351 -18.42 -18.38 -20.47
CA GLY A 351 -17.50 -19.28 -19.76
C GLY A 351 -16.32 -18.53 -19.15
N GLN A 352 -15.90 -18.95 -17.95
CA GLN A 352 -14.71 -18.43 -17.28
C GLN A 352 -13.76 -19.57 -16.91
N ALA A 353 -12.48 -19.24 -16.73
CA ALA A 353 -11.49 -20.20 -16.25
C ALA A 353 -11.86 -20.71 -14.84
N ALA A 354 -11.47 -21.94 -14.53
CA ALA A 354 -11.79 -22.58 -13.25
C ALA A 354 -11.29 -21.78 -12.04
N SER A 355 -10.14 -21.11 -12.15
CA SER A 355 -9.63 -20.21 -11.11
C SER A 355 -10.53 -19.01 -10.86
N SER A 356 -11.10 -18.40 -11.90
CA SER A 356 -11.96 -17.22 -11.78
C SER A 356 -13.33 -17.54 -11.18
N CYS A 357 -13.86 -18.73 -11.43
CA CYS A 357 -15.10 -19.19 -10.79
C CYS A 357 -15.01 -19.26 -9.27
N VAL A 358 -13.80 -19.47 -8.72
CA VAL A 358 -13.54 -19.51 -7.28
C VAL A 358 -13.43 -18.11 -6.67
N GLU A 359 -13.09 -17.09 -7.46
CA GLU A 359 -13.00 -15.70 -6.97
C GLU A 359 -14.35 -14.98 -6.93
N VAL A 360 -15.31 -15.44 -7.73
CA VAL A 360 -16.61 -14.77 -7.95
C VAL A 360 -17.75 -15.35 -7.09
N HIS A 361 -17.51 -16.47 -6.39
CA HIS A 361 -18.46 -17.16 -5.51
C HIS A 361 -17.85 -17.43 -4.15
#